data_AF-A0A2P4XIV1-F1
#
_entry.id   AF-A0A2P4XIV1-F1
#
_cell.length_a   1.000
_cell.length_b   1.000
_cell.length_c   1.000
_cell.angle_alpha   90.00
_cell.angle_beta   90.00
_cell.angle_gamma   90.00
#
_symmetry.space_group_name_H-M   'P 1'
#
loop_
_entity.id
_entity.type
_entity.pdbx_description
1 polymer ?
#
loop_
_entity_poly.entity_id
_entity_poly.type
_entity_poly.pdbx_seq_one_letter_code
_entity_poly.pdbx_strand_id
1 'polypeptide(L)'
;MSRLSRISSVSLDIQEPKVEAPHRHAKALQLWALGIGAVISGEYYGWQSSLVAGFNGMLIVLSMMTVLYVTLSFSLAELSATIPAGGGPYIFALHSIGPRAAFFSGLAETLKVIAVNSSTFYTIYSYLQTLFNVDQKFAPVFFIVFGILFGGLNIYGVQASFRMQACSTTLCVLLLLIMFFSAIPHLDYNQWVVEQDWQYTDLSSAIEAIPYAM
;
A
#
# COMPACT_ATOMS: atom_id res chain seq x y z
N MET A 1 34.72 -61.49 -15.26
CA MET A 1 33.60 -60.56 -15.03
C MET A 1 33.78 -59.92 -13.66
N SER A 2 34.45 -58.75 -13.64
CA SER A 2 33.88 -57.43 -13.29
C SER A 2 33.51 -57.31 -11.82
N ARG A 3 34.41 -56.76 -10.98
CA ARG A 3 34.33 -55.36 -10.48
C ARG A 3 32.89 -54.91 -10.26
N LEU A 4 32.52 -54.70 -8.99
CA LEU A 4 31.78 -53.52 -8.53
C LEU A 4 32.02 -53.38 -7.03
N SER A 5 33.10 -52.66 -6.71
CA SER A 5 33.37 -52.16 -5.38
C SER A 5 32.24 -51.22 -4.95
N ARG A 6 31.65 -51.56 -3.81
CA ARG A 6 30.72 -50.77 -3.02
C ARG A 6 31.18 -49.30 -2.98
N ILE A 7 30.45 -48.40 -3.64
CA ILE A 7 30.62 -46.95 -3.48
C ILE A 7 30.09 -46.62 -2.08
N SER A 8 31.01 -46.61 -1.13
CA SER A 8 30.81 -46.11 0.22
C SER A 8 30.74 -44.58 0.17
N SER A 9 29.67 -44.04 0.74
CA SER A 9 29.64 -42.73 1.41
C SER A 9 30.26 -41.55 0.66
N VAL A 10 29.55 -41.03 -0.34
CA VAL A 10 29.50 -39.58 -0.52
C VAL A 10 28.34 -39.10 0.34
N SER A 11 28.60 -38.88 1.62
CA SER A 11 27.77 -38.00 2.43
C SER A 11 27.94 -36.63 1.80
N LEU A 12 27.00 -36.24 0.94
CA LEU A 12 26.86 -34.87 0.51
C LEU A 12 26.53 -34.10 1.78
N ASP A 13 27.57 -33.55 2.40
CA ASP A 13 27.46 -32.64 3.53
C ASP A 13 26.80 -31.38 2.93
N ILE A 14 25.48 -31.44 2.80
CA ILE A 14 24.65 -30.29 2.49
C ILE A 14 24.82 -29.43 3.71
N GLN A 15 25.85 -28.59 3.64
CA GLN A 15 26.09 -27.52 4.59
C GLN A 15 24.81 -26.71 4.56
N GLU A 16 23.93 -26.93 5.55
CA GLU A 16 22.71 -26.15 5.68
C GLU A 16 23.17 -24.69 5.63
N PRO A 17 22.63 -23.89 4.69
CA PRO A 17 23.08 -22.52 4.55
C PRO A 17 22.91 -21.89 5.92
N LYS A 18 24.03 -21.50 6.53
CA LYS A 18 24.06 -20.85 7.83
C LYS A 18 23.18 -19.62 7.67
N VAL A 19 21.93 -19.70 8.12
CA VAL A 19 20.97 -18.61 8.01
C VAL A 19 21.51 -17.51 8.89
N GLU A 20 22.25 -16.58 8.28
CA GLU A 20 22.71 -15.38 8.97
C GLU A 20 21.49 -14.71 9.57
N ALA A 21 21.58 -14.38 10.85
CA ALA A 21 20.50 -13.74 11.57
C ALA A 21 20.07 -12.50 10.76
N PRO A 22 18.78 -12.36 10.41
CA PRO A 22 18.33 -11.31 9.52
C PRO A 22 18.71 -9.97 10.12
N HIS A 23 19.50 -9.19 9.37
CA HIS A 23 19.86 -7.84 9.78
C HIS A 23 18.58 -7.01 9.93
N ARG A 24 18.23 -6.68 11.18
CA ARG A 24 17.07 -5.85 11.51
C ARG A 24 17.32 -4.41 11.04
N HIS A 25 16.93 -4.12 9.81
CA HIS A 25 17.08 -2.78 9.23
C HIS A 25 15.95 -1.81 9.60
N ALA A 26 14.78 -2.33 10.02
CA ALA A 26 13.61 -1.52 10.34
C ALA A 26 13.32 -1.51 11.84
N LYS A 27 13.36 -0.32 12.45
CA LYS A 27 12.88 -0.08 13.82
C LYS A 27 11.37 0.16 13.83
N ALA A 28 10.73 0.03 14.99
CA ALA A 28 9.27 0.21 15.15
C ALA A 28 8.74 1.51 14.53
N LEU A 29 9.48 2.63 14.68
CA LEU A 29 9.10 3.92 14.08
C LEU A 29 9.16 3.91 12.54
N GLN A 30 10.11 3.18 11.95
CA GLN A 30 10.20 3.06 10.48
C GLN A 30 9.09 2.16 9.94
N LEU A 31 8.70 1.12 10.68
CA LEU A 31 7.56 0.27 10.36
C LEU A 31 6.24 1.06 10.44
N TRP A 32 6.08 1.87 11.47
CA TRP A 32 4.93 2.77 11.63
C TRP A 32 4.85 3.79 10.48
N ALA A 33 5.97 4.44 10.15
CA ALA A 33 6.01 5.42 9.06
C ALA A 33 5.78 4.79 7.68
N LEU A 34 6.17 3.52 7.50
CA LEU A 34 5.88 2.77 6.28
C LEU A 34 4.38 2.47 6.16
N GLY A 35 3.75 1.98 7.24
CA GLY A 35 2.32 1.70 7.26
C GLY A 35 1.48 2.94 6.98
N ILE A 36 1.74 4.03 7.71
CA ILE A 36 0.98 5.28 7.54
C ILE A 36 1.24 5.93 6.19
N GLY A 37 2.48 5.94 5.71
CA GLY A 37 2.81 6.52 4.41
C GLY A 37 2.07 5.83 3.27
N ALA A 38 1.96 4.50 3.33
CA ALA A 38 1.21 3.73 2.35
C ALA A 38 -0.29 4.07 2.35
N VAL A 39 -0.90 4.23 3.53
CA VAL A 39 -2.33 4.56 3.65
C VAL A 39 -2.62 5.98 3.17
N ILE A 40 -1.87 6.97 3.68
CA ILE A 40 -2.05 8.39 3.33
C ILE A 40 -1.95 8.61 1.81
N SER A 41 -1.03 7.93 1.13
CA SER A 41 -0.92 8.06 -0.32
C SER A 41 -2.24 7.75 -1.03
N GLY A 42 -2.93 6.66 -0.66
CA GLY A 42 -4.20 6.27 -1.27
C GLY A 42 -5.35 7.24 -0.99
N GLU A 43 -5.38 7.83 0.20
CA GLU A 43 -6.43 8.77 0.63
C GLU A 43 -6.48 10.04 -0.25
N TYR A 44 -5.32 10.53 -0.71
CA TYR A 44 -5.23 11.78 -1.47
C TYR A 44 -5.91 11.76 -2.83
N TYR A 45 -6.08 10.59 -3.45
CA TYR A 45 -6.67 10.48 -4.79
C TYR A 45 -7.86 9.53 -4.88
N GLY A 46 -8.00 8.57 -3.97
CA GLY A 46 -9.09 7.59 -4.01
C GLY A 46 -10.41 8.12 -3.44
N TRP A 47 -10.37 8.58 -2.18
CA TRP A 47 -11.57 8.80 -1.37
C TRP A 47 -12.43 9.98 -1.81
N GLN A 48 -11.84 10.96 -2.50
CA GLN A 48 -12.60 12.09 -3.04
C GLN A 48 -13.65 11.63 -4.06
N SER A 49 -13.41 10.51 -4.75
CA SER A 49 -14.36 9.93 -5.69
C SER A 49 -15.61 9.34 -4.99
N SER A 50 -15.51 8.99 -3.70
CA SER A 50 -16.65 8.53 -2.90
C SER A 50 -17.72 9.60 -2.67
N LEU A 51 -17.42 10.88 -2.94
CA LEU A 51 -18.41 11.96 -2.87
C LEU A 51 -19.56 11.81 -3.87
N VAL A 52 -19.49 10.85 -4.80
CA VAL A 52 -20.65 10.44 -5.63
C VAL A 52 -21.89 10.06 -4.78
N ALA A 53 -21.69 9.61 -3.54
CA ALA A 53 -22.77 9.32 -2.58
C ALA A 53 -23.24 10.56 -1.77
N GLY A 54 -22.68 11.75 -2.03
CA GLY A 54 -22.84 12.93 -1.20
C GLY A 54 -22.03 12.87 0.10
N PHE A 55 -22.03 13.95 0.87
CA PHE A 55 -21.29 14.09 2.12
C PHE A 55 -21.79 13.10 3.19
N ASN A 56 -23.10 13.02 3.44
CA ASN A 56 -23.62 12.10 4.45
C ASN A 56 -23.52 10.64 3.98
N GLY A 57 -23.66 10.37 2.68
CA GLY A 57 -23.49 9.03 2.12
C GLY A 57 -22.06 8.54 2.20
N MET A 58 -21.09 9.39 1.87
CA MET A 58 -19.66 9.09 2.05
C MET A 58 -19.33 8.81 3.53
N LEU A 59 -19.89 9.57 4.47
CA LEU A 59 -19.68 9.33 5.91
C LEU A 59 -20.16 7.94 6.33
N ILE A 60 -21.34 7.51 5.87
CA ILE A 60 -21.88 6.17 6.17
C ILE A 60 -20.97 5.10 5.57
N VAL A 61 -20.63 5.20 4.28
CA VAL A 61 -19.79 4.22 3.59
C VAL A 61 -18.41 4.13 4.26
N LEU A 62 -17.78 5.27 4.55
CA LEU A 62 -16.48 5.33 5.20
C LEU A 62 -16.52 4.73 6.61
N SER A 63 -17.58 4.99 7.38
CA SER A 63 -17.74 4.39 8.71
C SER A 63 -17.83 2.86 8.66
N MET A 64 -18.56 2.32 7.68
CA MET A 64 -18.67 0.88 7.46
C MET A 64 -17.33 0.28 7.04
N MET A 65 -16.64 0.90 6.07
CA MET A 65 -15.32 0.44 5.62
C MET A 65 -14.28 0.50 6.74
N THR A 66 -14.35 1.51 7.61
CA THR A 66 -13.47 1.64 8.78
C THR A 66 -13.60 0.42 9.72
N VAL A 67 -14.82 -0.03 10.01
CA VAL A 67 -15.04 -1.21 10.86
C VAL A 67 -14.46 -2.47 10.22
N LEU A 68 -14.66 -2.66 8.91
CA LEU A 68 -14.09 -3.78 8.17
C LEU A 68 -12.56 -3.75 8.18
N TYR A 69 -11.97 -2.57 7.95
CA TYR A 69 -10.52 -2.38 7.93
C TYR A 69 -9.87 -2.62 9.29
N VAL A 70 -10.49 -2.16 10.38
CA VAL A 70 -10.03 -2.41 11.76
C VAL A 70 -10.06 -3.91 12.06
N THR A 71 -11.15 -4.60 11.69
CA THR A 71 -11.29 -6.05 11.91
C THR A 71 -10.26 -6.84 11.11
N LEU A 72 -10.03 -6.46 9.84
CA LEU A 72 -8.98 -7.04 9.01
C LEU A 72 -7.59 -6.79 9.60
N SER A 73 -7.32 -5.59 10.10
CA SER A 73 -6.03 -5.22 10.70
C SER A 73 -5.71 -6.06 11.94
N PHE A 74 -6.69 -6.30 12.82
CA PHE A 74 -6.51 -7.20 13.96
C PHE A 74 -6.25 -8.64 13.53
N SER A 75 -6.97 -9.13 12.51
CA SER A 75 -6.76 -10.48 11.98
C SER A 75 -5.35 -10.65 11.39
N LEU A 76 -4.86 -9.64 10.67
CA LEU A 76 -3.49 -9.62 10.15
C LEU A 76 -2.44 -9.50 11.26
N ALA A 77 -2.74 -8.78 12.34
CA ALA A 77 -1.84 -8.65 13.48
C ALA A 77 -1.66 -9.99 14.21
N GLU A 78 -2.74 -10.74 14.45
CA GLU A 78 -2.66 -12.08 15.04
C GLU A 78 -1.87 -13.06 14.16
N LEU A 79 -2.10 -13.00 12.84
CA LEU A 79 -1.39 -13.86 11.89
C LEU A 79 0.10 -13.51 11.77
N SER A 80 0.44 -12.21 11.85
CA SER A 80 1.83 -11.75 11.84
C SER A 80 2.58 -12.09 13.13
N ALA A 81 1.87 -12.15 14.27
CA ALA A 81 2.46 -12.55 15.54
C ALA A 81 2.72 -14.07 15.61
N THR A 82 1.86 -14.87 14.97
CA THR A 82 1.99 -16.33 14.93
C THR A 82 3.00 -16.81 13.88
N ILE A 83 3.11 -16.10 12.74
CA ILE A 83 4.03 -16.45 11.65
C ILE A 83 4.96 -15.25 11.37
N PRO A 84 6.09 -15.13 12.08
CA PRO A 84 7.01 -14.00 11.96
C PRO A 84 7.93 -14.15 10.73
N ALA A 85 7.33 -14.24 9.54
CA ALA A 85 8.05 -14.37 8.27
C ALA A 85 7.70 -13.20 7.33
N GLY A 86 8.71 -12.67 6.63
CA GLY A 86 8.56 -11.51 5.75
C GLY A 86 7.86 -11.76 4.40
N GLY A 87 7.08 -12.83 4.27
CA GLY A 87 6.46 -13.23 2.99
C GLY A 87 5.01 -12.81 2.80
N GLY A 88 4.43 -12.07 3.74
CA GLY A 88 3.09 -11.48 3.61
C GLY A 88 1.97 -12.52 3.37
N PRO A 89 0.94 -12.16 2.57
CA PRO A 89 -0.23 -13.01 2.33
C PRO A 89 0.09 -14.40 1.79
N TYR A 90 1.17 -14.55 1.03
CA TYR A 90 1.62 -15.83 0.50
C TYR A 90 1.91 -16.84 1.61
N ILE A 91 2.70 -16.44 2.61
CA ILE A 91 3.08 -17.32 3.73
C ILE A 91 1.88 -17.61 4.63
N PHE A 92 1.00 -16.62 4.80
CA PHE A 92 -0.25 -16.76 5.53
C PHE A 92 -1.17 -17.80 4.88
N ALA A 93 -1.35 -17.75 3.56
CA ALA A 93 -2.13 -18.73 2.81
C ALA A 93 -1.46 -20.11 2.78
N LEU A 94 -0.12 -20.16 2.77
CA LEU A 94 0.64 -21.41 2.78
C LEU A 94 0.41 -22.21 4.07
N HIS A 95 0.43 -21.54 5.22
CA HIS A 95 0.25 -22.19 6.52
C HIS A 95 -1.21 -22.46 6.88
N SER A 96 -2.17 -21.70 6.32
CA SER A 96 -3.60 -21.85 6.66
C SER A 96 -4.38 -22.77 5.71
N ILE A 97 -4.20 -22.64 4.39
CA ILE A 97 -5.01 -23.36 3.39
C ILE A 97 -4.16 -24.38 2.60
N GLY A 98 -2.92 -24.02 2.27
CA GLY A 98 -1.95 -24.91 1.62
C GLY A 98 -1.36 -24.36 0.32
N PRO A 99 -0.50 -25.15 -0.36
CA PRO A 99 0.39 -24.64 -1.42
C PRO A 99 -0.31 -24.03 -2.64
N ARG A 100 -1.48 -24.57 -3.03
CA ARG A 100 -2.24 -24.06 -4.17
C ARG A 100 -2.80 -22.66 -3.90
N ALA A 101 -3.36 -22.45 -2.71
CA ALA A 101 -3.87 -21.15 -2.30
C ALA A 101 -2.74 -20.13 -2.15
N ALA A 102 -1.59 -20.55 -1.61
CA ALA A 102 -0.40 -19.72 -1.54
C ALA A 102 0.05 -19.23 -2.92
N PHE A 103 0.11 -20.11 -3.92
CA PHE A 103 0.47 -19.74 -5.29
C PHE A 103 -0.45 -18.65 -5.87
N PHE A 104 -1.77 -18.82 -5.78
CA PHE A 104 -2.73 -17.80 -6.25
C PHE A 104 -2.63 -16.51 -5.45
N SER A 105 -2.44 -16.59 -4.13
CA SER A 105 -2.23 -15.41 -3.28
C SER A 105 -0.97 -14.63 -3.69
N GLY A 106 0.14 -15.31 -3.96
CA GLY A 106 1.37 -14.67 -4.43
C GLY A 106 1.23 -14.03 -5.81
N LEU A 107 0.52 -14.67 -6.73
CA LEU A 107 0.21 -14.09 -8.05
C LEU A 107 -0.67 -12.84 -7.92
N ALA A 108 -1.74 -12.92 -7.11
CA ALA A 108 -2.62 -11.79 -6.86
C ALA A 108 -1.85 -10.61 -6.21
N GLU A 109 -0.98 -10.90 -5.24
CA GLU A 109 -0.15 -9.91 -4.58
C GLU A 109 0.82 -9.23 -5.57
N THR A 110 1.43 -10.00 -6.48
CA THR A 110 2.31 -9.46 -7.52
C THR A 110 1.55 -8.52 -8.45
N LEU A 111 0.36 -8.93 -8.91
CA LEU A 111 -0.49 -8.10 -9.76
C LEU A 111 -0.92 -6.82 -9.05
N LYS A 112 -1.30 -6.92 -7.77
CA LYS A 112 -1.64 -5.76 -6.93
C LYS A 112 -0.48 -4.78 -6.84
N VAL A 113 0.73 -5.25 -6.54
CA VAL A 113 1.92 -4.39 -6.43
C VAL A 113 2.21 -3.68 -7.76
N ILE A 114 2.07 -4.36 -8.90
CA ILE A 114 2.23 -3.71 -10.23
C ILE A 114 1.16 -2.62 -10.44
N ALA A 115 -0.10 -2.91 -10.14
CA ALA A 115 -1.19 -1.95 -10.29
C ALA A 115 -1.01 -0.71 -9.40
N VAL A 116 -0.62 -0.91 -8.13
CA VAL A 116 -0.35 0.16 -7.18
C VAL A 116 0.81 1.04 -7.67
N ASN A 117 1.94 0.45 -8.08
CA ASN A 117 3.07 1.24 -8.60
C ASN A 117 2.69 2.04 -9.86
N SER A 118 1.92 1.45 -10.76
CA SER A 118 1.42 2.13 -11.96
C SER A 118 0.53 3.33 -11.62
N SER A 119 -0.41 3.14 -10.69
CA SER A 119 -1.31 4.18 -10.20
C SER A 119 -0.55 5.33 -9.53
N THR A 120 0.48 5.03 -8.73
CA THR A 120 1.34 6.04 -8.09
C THR A 120 2.04 6.92 -9.13
N PHE A 121 2.63 6.33 -10.18
CA PHE A 121 3.30 7.10 -11.22
C PHE A 121 2.34 8.00 -12.02
N TYR A 122 1.14 7.50 -12.33
CA TYR A 122 0.11 8.31 -12.96
C TYR A 122 -0.31 9.50 -12.09
N THR A 123 -0.46 9.27 -10.78
CA THR A 123 -0.85 10.32 -9.84
C THR A 123 0.22 11.41 -9.69
N ILE A 124 1.50 11.02 -9.62
CA ILE A 124 2.60 12.01 -9.60
C ILE A 124 2.55 12.87 -10.87
N TYR A 125 2.32 12.24 -12.02
CA TYR A 125 2.17 12.94 -13.28
C TYR A 125 0.96 13.90 -13.29
N SER A 126 -0.21 13.49 -12.78
CA SER A 126 -1.41 14.35 -12.76
C SER A 126 -1.22 15.60 -11.89
N TYR A 127 -0.48 15.49 -10.78
CA TYR A 127 -0.09 16.66 -9.98
C TYR A 127 0.88 17.58 -10.72
N LEU A 128 1.89 17.04 -11.41
CA LEU A 128 2.81 17.84 -12.22
C LEU A 128 2.10 18.54 -13.39
N GLN A 129 1.16 17.85 -14.03
CA GLN A 129 0.32 18.43 -15.07
C GLN A 129 -0.48 19.63 -14.54
N THR A 130 -1.08 19.49 -13.36
CA THR A 130 -1.88 20.55 -12.72
C THR A 130 -1.01 21.74 -12.28
N LEU A 131 0.20 21.50 -11.77
CA LEU A 131 1.09 22.54 -11.26
C LEU A 131 1.86 23.29 -12.36
N PHE A 132 2.32 22.58 -13.40
CA PHE A 132 3.21 23.12 -14.43
C PHE A 132 2.59 23.18 -15.83
N ASN A 133 1.29 22.85 -15.98
CA ASN A 133 0.57 22.81 -17.26
C ASN A 133 1.30 21.99 -18.33
N VAL A 134 1.86 20.85 -17.93
CA VAL A 134 2.60 19.94 -18.82
C VAL A 134 1.65 19.27 -19.81
N ASP A 135 2.03 19.22 -21.10
CA ASP A 135 1.24 18.54 -22.14
C ASP A 135 1.16 17.02 -21.89
N GLN A 136 0.00 16.44 -22.17
CA GLN A 136 -0.32 15.01 -21.95
C GLN A 136 0.60 14.07 -22.73
N LYS A 137 1.20 14.55 -23.81
CA LYS A 137 2.19 13.80 -24.60
C LYS A 137 3.42 13.39 -23.81
N PHE A 138 3.75 14.10 -22.72
CA PHE A 138 4.92 13.78 -21.89
C PHE A 138 4.63 12.75 -20.79
N ALA A 139 3.37 12.35 -20.58
CA ALA A 139 3.00 11.34 -19.58
C ALA A 139 3.85 10.06 -19.61
N PRO A 140 4.09 9.39 -20.76
CA PRO A 140 4.93 8.19 -20.81
C PRO A 140 6.41 8.47 -20.47
N VAL A 141 6.90 9.68 -20.73
CA VAL A 141 8.28 10.06 -20.40
C VAL A 141 8.45 10.15 -18.87
N PHE A 142 7.51 10.79 -18.17
CA PHE A 142 7.54 10.86 -16.71
C PHE A 142 7.47 9.47 -16.07
N PHE A 143 6.66 8.57 -16.61
CA PHE A 143 6.59 7.19 -16.14
C PHE A 143 7.95 6.49 -16.21
N ILE A 144 8.65 6.60 -17.34
CA ILE A 144 9.98 5.99 -17.53
C ILE A 144 11.00 6.64 -16.60
N VAL A 145 11.01 7.97 -16.49
CA VAL A 145 11.96 8.72 -15.65
C VAL A 145 11.79 8.36 -14.18
N PHE A 146 10.56 8.38 -13.65
CA PHE A 146 10.30 7.99 -12.26
C PHE A 146 10.56 6.50 -12.04
N GLY A 147 10.22 5.63 -12.99
CA GLY A 147 10.54 4.21 -12.92
C GLY A 147 12.04 3.94 -12.79
N ILE A 148 12.87 4.61 -13.59
CA ILE A 148 14.34 4.50 -13.51
C ILE A 148 14.85 5.11 -12.21
N LEU A 149 14.32 6.25 -11.78
CA LEU A 149 14.75 6.94 -10.57
C LEU A 149 14.48 6.11 -9.31
N PHE A 150 13.24 5.64 -9.13
CA PHE A 150 12.86 4.83 -7.98
C PHE A 150 13.46 3.42 -8.05
N GLY A 151 13.54 2.83 -9.25
CA GLY A 151 14.25 1.56 -9.46
C GLY A 151 15.74 1.66 -9.11
N GLY A 152 16.41 2.72 -9.56
CA GLY A 152 17.81 3.00 -9.26
C GLY A 152 18.05 3.25 -7.76
N LEU A 153 17.16 3.99 -7.11
CA LEU A 153 17.19 4.20 -5.66
C LEU A 153 17.06 2.87 -4.89
N ASN A 154 16.19 1.97 -5.37
CA ASN A 154 15.99 0.66 -4.76
C ASN A 154 17.27 -0.19 -4.84
N ILE A 155 17.98 -0.15 -5.97
CA ILE A 155 19.24 -0.87 -6.19
C ILE A 155 20.37 -0.30 -5.32
N TYR A 156 20.43 1.02 -5.12
CA TYR A 156 21.55 1.68 -4.43
C TYR A 156 21.58 1.45 -2.92
N GLY A 157 20.43 1.22 -2.28
CA GLY A 157 20.43 0.84 -0.86
C GLY A 157 19.09 1.01 -0.15
N VAL A 158 18.54 -0.11 0.27
CA VAL A 158 17.27 -0.22 1.02
C VAL A 158 17.26 0.63 2.30
N GLN A 159 18.41 0.77 2.98
CA GLN A 159 18.49 1.55 4.23
C GLN A 159 18.26 3.05 4.03
N ALA A 160 18.74 3.62 2.92
CA ALA A 160 18.52 5.02 2.59
C ALA A 160 17.05 5.27 2.23
N SER A 161 16.45 4.36 1.45
CA SER A 161 15.04 4.40 1.08
C SER A 161 14.12 4.38 2.29
N PHE A 162 14.38 3.55 3.31
CA PHE A 162 13.57 3.54 4.53
C PHE A 162 13.63 4.85 5.32
N ARG A 163 14.79 5.52 5.36
CA ARG A 163 14.93 6.82 6.06
C ARG A 163 14.23 7.94 5.30
N MET A 164 14.37 7.96 3.98
CA MET A 164 13.68 8.91 3.10
C MET A 164 12.16 8.75 3.21
N GLN A 165 11.67 7.51 3.21
CA GLN A 165 10.25 7.22 3.40
C GLN A 165 9.74 7.76 4.74
N ALA A 166 10.45 7.50 5.84
CA ALA A 166 10.03 7.97 7.15
C ALA A 166 9.99 9.51 7.26
N CYS A 167 10.97 10.19 6.66
CA CYS A 167 10.99 11.65 6.58
C CYS A 167 9.79 12.18 5.77
N SER A 168 9.56 11.60 4.59
CA SER A 168 8.45 11.97 3.71
C SER A 168 7.09 11.78 4.39
N THR A 169 6.84 10.61 4.99
CA THR A 169 5.59 10.35 5.74
C THR A 169 5.39 11.36 6.86
N THR A 170 6.46 11.70 7.61
CA THR A 170 6.36 12.68 8.69
C THR A 170 5.97 14.07 8.17
N LEU A 171 6.55 14.48 7.03
CA LEU A 171 6.20 15.74 6.37
C LEU A 171 4.74 15.73 5.89
N CYS A 172 4.28 14.65 5.25
CA CYS A 172 2.89 14.50 4.81
C CYS A 172 1.90 14.60 5.98
N VAL A 173 2.18 13.92 7.09
CA VAL A 173 1.35 13.99 8.30
C VAL A 173 1.29 15.42 8.85
N LEU A 174 2.44 16.13 8.91
CA LEU A 174 2.48 17.52 9.36
C LEU A 174 1.64 18.44 8.46
N LEU A 175 1.76 18.31 7.14
CA LEU A 175 0.99 19.11 6.18
C LEU A 175 -0.52 18.81 6.28
N LEU A 176 -0.91 17.56 6.48
CA LEU A 176 -2.30 17.17 6.71
C LEU A 176 -2.86 17.80 7.99
N LEU A 177 -2.11 17.77 9.09
CA LEU A 177 -2.54 18.39 10.34
C LEU A 177 -2.69 19.90 10.17
N ILE A 178 -1.76 20.57 9.50
CA ILE A 178 -1.85 22.00 9.20
C ILE A 178 -3.10 22.29 8.38
N MET A 179 -3.34 21.52 7.31
CA MET A 179 -4.54 21.67 6.49
C MET A 179 -5.81 21.46 7.32
N PHE A 180 -5.86 20.42 8.15
CA PHE A 180 -7.02 20.08 8.96
C PHE A 180 -7.35 21.19 9.95
N PHE A 181 -6.37 21.65 10.74
CA PHE A 181 -6.59 22.73 11.71
C PHE A 181 -6.88 24.08 11.04
N SER A 182 -6.29 24.34 9.86
CA SER A 182 -6.58 25.56 9.09
C SER A 182 -7.98 25.53 8.44
N ALA A 183 -8.53 24.34 8.17
CA ALA A 183 -9.85 24.19 7.57
C ALA A 183 -10.99 24.39 8.58
N ILE A 184 -10.79 24.05 9.87
CA ILE A 184 -11.80 24.19 10.94
C ILE A 184 -12.55 25.54 10.92
N PRO A 185 -11.89 26.71 10.87
CA PRO A 185 -12.60 27.99 10.86
C PRO A 185 -13.42 28.27 9.58
N HIS A 186 -13.24 27.49 8.50
CA HIS A 186 -13.93 27.63 7.22
C HIS A 186 -15.05 26.58 7.03
N LEU A 187 -15.33 25.75 8.05
CA LEU A 187 -16.36 24.72 7.97
C LEU A 187 -17.76 25.34 8.12
N ASP A 188 -18.50 25.41 7.02
CA ASP A 188 -19.93 25.73 7.01
C ASP A 188 -20.74 24.64 6.28
N TYR A 189 -21.57 23.91 7.03
CA TYR A 189 -22.39 22.84 6.47
C TYR A 189 -23.42 23.37 5.47
N ASN A 190 -23.97 24.56 5.70
CA ASN A 190 -25.00 25.10 4.81
C ASN A 190 -24.40 25.44 3.45
N GLN A 191 -23.25 26.11 3.44
CA GLN A 191 -22.53 26.47 2.22
C GLN A 191 -21.99 25.23 1.48
N TRP A 192 -21.37 24.28 2.18
CA TRP A 192 -20.66 23.18 1.53
C TRP A 192 -21.52 21.94 1.26
N VAL A 193 -22.65 21.77 1.95
CA VAL A 193 -23.49 20.57 1.84
C VAL A 193 -24.91 20.89 1.39
N VAL A 194 -25.55 21.91 1.94
CA VAL A 194 -26.96 22.22 1.64
C VAL A 194 -27.11 22.97 0.33
N GLU A 195 -26.34 24.05 0.13
CA GLU A 195 -26.38 24.84 -1.12
C GLU A 195 -25.92 24.03 -2.33
N GLN A 196 -25.02 23.05 -2.11
CA GLN A 196 -24.41 22.22 -3.15
C GLN A 196 -25.18 20.91 -3.39
N ASP A 197 -26.30 20.71 -2.68
CA ASP A 197 -27.16 19.52 -2.72
C ASP A 197 -26.39 18.19 -2.50
N TRP A 198 -25.42 18.22 -1.59
CA TRP A 198 -24.52 17.10 -1.26
C TRP A 198 -25.00 16.27 -0.06
N GLN A 199 -26.28 16.28 0.28
CA GLN A 199 -26.79 15.68 1.52
C GLN A 199 -26.69 14.15 1.51
N TYR A 200 -27.59 13.46 0.80
CA TYR A 200 -27.53 12.02 0.55
C TYR A 200 -28.32 11.79 -0.73
N THR A 201 -27.68 11.20 -1.74
CA THR A 201 -28.31 10.98 -3.04
C THR A 201 -29.19 9.74 -3.00
N ASP A 202 -28.60 8.55 -3.09
CA ASP A 202 -29.33 7.29 -3.22
C ASP A 202 -28.51 6.08 -2.75
N LEU A 203 -29.20 4.95 -2.47
CA LEU A 203 -28.55 3.68 -2.14
C LEU A 203 -27.65 3.17 -3.29
N SER A 204 -28.06 3.39 -4.53
CA SER A 204 -27.26 3.03 -5.71
C SER A 204 -25.92 3.76 -5.75
N SER A 205 -25.94 5.08 -5.48
CA SER A 205 -24.73 5.90 -5.39
C SER A 205 -23.87 5.53 -4.19
N ALA A 206 -24.48 5.13 -3.06
CA ALA A 206 -23.75 4.60 -1.92
C ALA A 206 -23.00 3.29 -2.25
N ILE A 207 -23.62 2.39 -3.03
CA ILE A 207 -22.96 1.16 -3.50
C ILE A 207 -21.81 1.48 -4.46
N GLU A 208 -22.00 2.45 -5.35
CA GLU A 208 -20.96 2.92 -6.27
C GLU A 208 -19.79 3.60 -5.54
N ALA A 209 -20.03 4.18 -4.37
CA ALA A 209 -18.99 4.80 -3.55
C ALA A 209 -18.10 3.79 -2.79
N ILE A 210 -18.55 2.54 -2.61
CA ILE A 210 -17.82 1.51 -1.83
C ILE A 210 -16.41 1.25 -2.37
N PRO A 211 -16.18 1.02 -3.68
CA PRO A 211 -14.85 0.77 -4.22
C PRO A 211 -13.87 1.92 -4.02
N TYR A 212 -14.38 3.16 -3.94
CA TYR A 212 -13.57 4.35 -3.73
C TYR A 212 -13.24 4.59 -2.25
N ALA A 213 -14.00 3.99 -1.33
CA ALA A 213 -13.83 4.11 0.12
C ALA A 213 -13.04 2.96 0.76
N MET A 214 -12.63 1.96 -0.04
CA MET A 214 -11.72 0.87 0.35
C MET A 214 -10.26 1.27 0.14
#